data_AF-A0AAN8F9S8-F1
#
_entry.id   AF-A0AAN8F9S8-F1
#
_cell.length_a   1.000
_cell.length_b   1.000
_cell.length_c   1.000
_cell.angle_alpha   90.00
_cell.angle_beta   90.00
_cell.angle_gamma   90.00
#
_symmetry.space_group_name_H-M   'P 1'
#
loop_
_entity.id
_entity.type
_entity.pdbx_description
1 polymer ?
#
loop_
_entity_poly.entity_id
_entity_poly.type
_entity_poly.pdbx_seq_one_letter_code
_entity_poly.pdbx_strand_id
1 'polypeptide(L)'
;MKGFDTMGYQEHIDYELIQSTNPEFQKALVRVNVFKEHRQTIQYIHPSDASKLGQAELLVVDEAAAIPLPLVKDLIFGPYIVFLASTINGYEGTGRSLSLKLLQQLRQQAVGSVKGEKLASSKGRKLHELTMEESIRYKPGDEIEQWLNRVLCLNAGNINTRLSCGTPPPSECELYIVNRDALFSFHKASEAFLQQIMAIYVAAHYKNTPNDLQMLSDAPAHHLFVLMSPVKEDQSSLPEVLALAQVCLEGNLTKESVSGAMSKGKRAAGDLLPWTISQQFMDHDFPTLCGGRVVRIAVHPDFQSMGYGSRTLELLEEYYLGHVPSIDEGVKESVKTVKDGHTVALLEEQVAPRADLPPLLMRLSERKAERLDYLGVSFGLTLNLLKFWKKSGFVPVYLRQTPSPLTGEYTCAMLKRLDDQPETSSSWLAAYFREFRTRLLSLLSFEFRKLPI
;
A
#
# COMPACT_ATOMS: atom_id res chain seq x y z
N MET A 1 -26.90 -19.01 15.45
CA MET A 1 -27.62 -19.80 16.47
C MET A 1 -28.65 -18.98 17.22
N LYS A 2 -28.27 -17.91 17.93
CA LYS A 2 -29.22 -17.01 18.64
C LYS A 2 -30.44 -16.55 17.82
N GLY A 3 -30.27 -16.34 16.50
CA GLY A 3 -31.39 -16.02 15.60
C GLY A 3 -32.40 -17.17 15.42
N PHE A 4 -31.92 -18.42 15.30
CA PHE A 4 -32.79 -19.61 15.24
C PHE A 4 -33.54 -19.82 16.55
N ASP A 5 -32.88 -19.58 17.69
CA ASP A 5 -33.51 -19.64 19.01
C ASP A 5 -34.64 -18.61 19.13
N THR A 6 -34.41 -17.39 18.61
CA THR A 6 -35.42 -16.32 18.60
C THR A 6 -36.62 -16.65 17.69
N MET A 7 -36.39 -17.38 16.59
CA MET A 7 -37.44 -17.87 15.70
C MET A 7 -38.09 -19.18 16.17
N GLY A 8 -37.67 -19.71 17.32
CA GLY A 8 -38.21 -20.94 17.92
C GLY A 8 -37.88 -22.22 17.14
N TYR A 9 -36.73 -22.27 16.46
CA TYR A 9 -36.31 -23.46 15.70
C TYR A 9 -35.56 -24.45 16.61
N GLN A 10 -35.87 -25.74 16.47
CA GLN A 10 -35.26 -26.80 17.28
C GLN A 10 -34.13 -27.53 16.53
N GLU A 11 -32.99 -27.69 17.18
CA GLU A 11 -31.85 -28.45 16.64
C GLU A 11 -32.21 -29.94 16.48
N HIS A 12 -31.73 -30.56 15.40
CA HIS A 12 -32.02 -31.93 14.95
C HIS A 12 -33.45 -32.23 14.46
N ILE A 13 -34.41 -31.33 14.71
CA ILE A 13 -35.78 -31.44 14.21
C ILE A 13 -35.96 -30.50 13.01
N ASP A 14 -35.72 -29.21 13.22
CA ASP A 14 -35.91 -28.18 12.19
C ASP A 14 -34.63 -27.91 11.39
N TYR A 15 -33.45 -28.16 11.99
CA TYR A 15 -32.16 -27.95 11.35
C TYR A 15 -31.05 -28.87 11.87
N GLU A 16 -30.04 -29.11 11.05
CA GLU A 16 -28.85 -29.90 11.37
C GLU A 16 -27.57 -29.08 11.14
N LEU A 17 -26.63 -29.23 12.05
CA LEU A 17 -25.34 -28.55 12.06
C LEU A 17 -24.21 -29.51 11.71
N ILE A 18 -23.40 -29.17 10.71
CA ILE A 18 -22.24 -29.95 10.30
C ILE A 18 -20.97 -29.12 10.54
N GLN A 19 -20.10 -29.66 11.40
CA GLN A 19 -18.80 -29.06 11.73
C GLN A 19 -17.72 -29.54 10.76
N SER A 20 -16.71 -28.68 10.56
CA SER A 20 -15.51 -29.03 9.79
C SER A 20 -14.73 -30.14 10.47
N THR A 21 -14.27 -31.11 9.68
CA THR A 21 -13.28 -32.10 10.10
C THR A 21 -11.84 -31.60 9.94
N ASN A 22 -11.63 -30.48 9.24
CA ASN A 22 -10.29 -29.94 9.01
C ASN A 22 -9.79 -29.18 10.26
N PRO A 23 -8.60 -29.53 10.81
CA PRO A 23 -8.03 -28.90 12.00
C PRO A 23 -7.82 -27.37 11.87
N GLU A 24 -7.59 -26.85 10.66
CA GLU A 24 -7.43 -25.40 10.42
C GLU A 24 -8.67 -24.60 10.83
N PHE A 25 -9.84 -25.21 10.72
CA PHE A 25 -11.11 -24.55 11.00
C PHE A 25 -11.56 -24.72 12.45
N GLN A 26 -10.77 -25.35 13.33
CA GLN A 26 -11.09 -25.51 14.77
C GLN A 26 -12.54 -25.93 15.06
N LYS A 27 -13.05 -26.94 14.33
CA LYS A 27 -14.46 -27.40 14.41
C LYS A 27 -15.52 -26.34 14.09
N ALA A 28 -15.17 -25.34 13.28
CA ALA A 28 -16.14 -24.34 12.81
C ALA A 28 -17.30 -25.00 12.06
N LEU A 29 -18.46 -24.37 12.17
CA LEU A 29 -19.66 -24.73 11.43
C LEU A 29 -19.46 -24.46 9.94
N VAL A 30 -19.48 -25.51 9.12
CA VAL A 30 -19.27 -25.39 7.66
C VAL A 30 -20.59 -25.45 6.93
N ARG A 31 -21.56 -26.22 7.44
CA ARG A 31 -22.86 -26.38 6.77
C ARG A 31 -24.00 -26.45 7.78
N VAL A 32 -25.10 -25.80 7.44
CA VAL A 32 -26.37 -25.85 8.16
C VAL A 32 -27.45 -26.29 7.17
N ASN A 33 -28.11 -27.40 7.46
CA ASN A 33 -29.27 -27.86 6.71
C ASN A 33 -30.53 -27.47 7.48
N VAL A 34 -31.50 -26.82 6.83
CA VAL A 34 -32.79 -26.48 7.45
C VAL A 34 -33.89 -27.24 6.71
N PHE A 35 -34.83 -27.85 7.44
CA PHE A 35 -35.82 -28.78 6.91
C PHE A 35 -37.28 -28.35 7.13
N LYS A 36 -37.53 -27.25 7.85
CA LYS A 36 -38.85 -26.89 8.39
C LYS A 36 -39.98 -26.77 7.35
N GLU A 37 -39.83 -25.90 6.35
CA GLU A 37 -40.83 -25.72 5.28
C GLU A 37 -40.30 -26.20 3.92
N HIS A 38 -39.06 -25.84 3.61
CA HIS A 38 -38.35 -26.32 2.44
C HIS A 38 -36.88 -26.58 2.80
N ARG A 39 -36.27 -27.54 2.09
CA ARG A 39 -34.87 -27.90 2.37
C ARG A 39 -33.95 -26.77 1.90
N GLN A 40 -33.36 -26.05 2.85
CA GLN A 40 -32.33 -25.05 2.60
C GLN A 40 -30.99 -25.58 3.07
N THR A 41 -29.91 -25.25 2.35
CA THR A 41 -28.54 -25.58 2.76
C THR A 41 -27.71 -24.31 2.75
N ILE A 42 -27.23 -23.91 3.93
CA ILE A 42 -26.28 -22.82 4.09
C ILE A 42 -24.91 -23.47 4.20
N GLN A 43 -23.97 -23.10 3.34
CA GLN A 43 -22.64 -23.67 3.34
C GLN A 43 -21.58 -22.57 3.23
N TYR A 44 -20.55 -22.66 4.08
CA TYR A 44 -19.33 -21.90 3.95
C TYR A 44 -18.43 -22.52 2.87
N ILE A 45 -17.95 -21.67 1.95
CA ILE A 45 -17.06 -22.06 0.87
C ILE A 45 -15.87 -21.10 0.88
N HIS A 46 -14.67 -21.65 0.70
CA HIS A 46 -13.47 -20.83 0.60
C HIS A 46 -13.48 -20.03 -0.73
N PRO A 47 -13.08 -18.74 -0.74
CA PRO A 47 -13.13 -17.90 -1.94
C PRO A 47 -12.39 -18.45 -3.17
N SER A 48 -11.38 -19.30 -2.99
CA SER A 48 -10.64 -19.95 -4.08
C SER A 48 -11.43 -21.02 -4.83
N ASP A 49 -12.49 -21.55 -4.23
CA ASP A 49 -13.28 -22.67 -4.77
C ASP A 49 -14.53 -22.20 -5.52
N ALA A 50 -14.38 -21.21 -6.41
CA ALA A 50 -15.50 -20.64 -7.16
C ALA A 50 -16.23 -21.67 -8.05
N SER A 51 -15.55 -22.74 -8.48
CA SER A 51 -16.13 -23.81 -9.30
C SER A 51 -17.24 -24.60 -8.59
N LYS A 52 -17.20 -24.67 -7.25
CA LYS A 52 -18.22 -25.38 -6.44
C LYS A 52 -19.53 -24.60 -6.33
N LEU A 53 -19.55 -23.32 -6.74
CA LEU A 53 -20.70 -22.41 -6.63
C LEU A 53 -21.70 -22.55 -7.77
N GLY A 54 -21.47 -23.44 -8.75
CA GLY A 54 -22.34 -23.59 -9.92
C GLY A 54 -23.80 -23.98 -9.60
N GLN A 55 -24.04 -24.61 -8.45
CA GLN A 55 -25.39 -24.99 -7.97
C GLN A 55 -26.01 -23.97 -7.00
N ALA A 56 -25.27 -22.93 -6.60
CA ALA A 56 -25.79 -21.94 -5.67
C ALA A 56 -26.81 -21.03 -6.37
N GLU A 57 -27.86 -20.66 -5.65
CA GLU A 57 -28.85 -19.66 -6.10
C GLU A 57 -28.51 -18.25 -5.58
N LEU A 58 -27.91 -18.19 -4.38
CA LEU A 58 -27.54 -16.98 -3.68
C LEU A 58 -26.12 -17.09 -3.10
N LEU A 59 -25.29 -16.09 -3.37
CA LEU A 59 -23.97 -15.93 -2.78
C LEU A 59 -23.93 -14.66 -1.92
N VAL A 60 -23.47 -14.79 -0.68
CA VAL A 60 -23.17 -13.66 0.20
C VAL A 60 -21.68 -13.66 0.47
N VAL A 61 -21.02 -12.56 0.12
CA VAL A 61 -19.60 -12.35 0.40
C VAL A 61 -19.48 -11.25 1.44
N ASP A 62 -19.00 -11.63 2.62
CA ASP A 62 -18.64 -10.68 3.67
C ASP A 62 -17.19 -10.22 3.49
N GLU A 63 -16.93 -8.95 3.84
CA GLU A 63 -15.66 -8.26 3.61
C GLU A 63 -15.03 -8.53 2.24
N ALA A 64 -15.82 -8.30 1.19
CA ALA A 64 -15.37 -8.47 -0.20
C ALA A 64 -14.13 -7.62 -0.52
N ALA A 65 -13.86 -6.57 0.27
CA ALA A 65 -12.71 -5.71 0.06
C ALA A 65 -11.36 -6.32 0.44
N ALA A 66 -11.36 -7.33 1.32
CA ALA A 66 -10.16 -8.07 1.69
C ALA A 66 -9.78 -9.16 0.67
N ILE A 67 -10.66 -9.44 -0.30
CA ILE A 67 -10.46 -10.51 -1.29
C ILE A 67 -9.83 -9.93 -2.56
N PRO A 68 -8.80 -10.60 -3.13
CA PRO A 68 -8.20 -10.21 -4.40
C PRO A 68 -9.21 -10.00 -5.52
N LEU A 69 -9.06 -8.91 -6.29
CA LEU A 69 -9.96 -8.56 -7.40
C LEU A 69 -10.21 -9.70 -8.41
N PRO A 70 -9.21 -10.49 -8.83
CA PRO A 70 -9.47 -11.61 -9.74
C PRO A 70 -10.41 -12.66 -9.14
N LEU A 71 -10.24 -13.00 -7.86
CA LEU A 71 -11.11 -13.96 -7.17
C LEU A 71 -12.52 -13.38 -6.99
N VAL A 72 -12.64 -12.10 -6.63
CA VAL A 72 -13.95 -11.43 -6.53
C VAL A 72 -14.66 -11.44 -7.87
N LYS A 73 -13.95 -11.23 -8.98
CA LYS A 73 -14.52 -11.34 -10.33
C LYS A 73 -15.04 -12.74 -10.61
N ASP A 74 -14.24 -13.77 -10.36
CA ASP A 74 -14.63 -15.16 -10.57
C ASP A 74 -15.87 -15.53 -9.74
N LEU A 75 -15.96 -15.03 -8.50
CA LEU A 75 -17.13 -15.19 -7.63
C LEU A 75 -18.36 -14.42 -8.13
N ILE A 76 -18.19 -13.24 -8.71
CA ILE A 76 -19.33 -12.46 -9.21
C ILE A 76 -19.90 -13.07 -10.50
N PHE A 77 -19.09 -13.70 -11.36
CA PHE A 77 -19.52 -14.16 -12.68
C PHE A 77 -20.37 -15.46 -12.72
N GLY A 78 -20.63 -16.12 -11.59
CA GLY A 78 -21.48 -17.32 -11.54
C GLY A 78 -22.97 -17.04 -11.80
N PRO A 79 -23.84 -18.03 -12.06
CA PRO A 79 -25.25 -17.83 -12.49
C PRO A 79 -26.24 -17.39 -11.38
N TYR A 80 -25.77 -16.87 -10.25
CA TYR A 80 -26.56 -16.57 -9.04
C TYR A 80 -26.67 -15.07 -8.73
N ILE A 81 -27.51 -14.75 -7.73
CA ILE A 81 -27.60 -13.43 -7.10
C ILE A 81 -26.43 -13.29 -6.12
N VAL A 82 -25.79 -12.11 -6.09
CA VAL A 82 -24.62 -11.84 -5.24
C VAL A 82 -24.90 -10.65 -4.34
N PHE A 83 -24.75 -10.84 -3.03
CA PHE A 83 -24.63 -9.75 -2.07
C PHE A 83 -23.16 -9.59 -1.67
N LEU A 84 -22.66 -8.36 -1.76
CA LEU A 84 -21.31 -8.00 -1.34
C LEU A 84 -21.42 -7.04 -0.17
N ALA A 85 -20.81 -7.39 0.96
CA ALA A 85 -20.60 -6.48 2.07
C ALA A 85 -19.13 -6.04 2.10
N SER A 86 -18.88 -4.77 2.40
CA SER A 86 -17.54 -4.24 2.59
C SER A 86 -17.53 -3.06 3.55
N THR A 87 -16.45 -2.93 4.30
CA THR A 87 -16.21 -1.76 5.16
C THR A 87 -15.36 -0.71 4.44
N ILE A 88 -15.85 0.54 4.43
CA ILE A 88 -15.16 1.67 3.80
C ILE A 88 -14.29 2.40 4.82
N ASN A 89 -14.92 2.86 5.92
CA ASN A 89 -14.25 3.61 6.98
C ASN A 89 -14.00 2.67 8.17
N GLY A 90 -12.75 2.60 8.64
CA GLY A 90 -12.38 1.78 9.79
C GLY A 90 -10.92 1.34 9.78
N TYR A 91 -10.54 0.57 10.80
CA TYR A 91 -9.17 0.08 10.99
C TYR A 91 -8.73 -0.95 9.93
N GLU A 92 -9.69 -1.61 9.29
CA GLU A 92 -9.48 -2.54 8.17
C GLU A 92 -10.01 -1.98 6.83
N GLY A 93 -10.25 -0.66 6.78
CA GLY A 93 -10.83 0.06 5.64
C GLY A 93 -9.97 0.01 4.38
N THR A 94 -10.04 -1.11 3.68
CA THR A 94 -9.54 -1.33 2.31
C THR A 94 -10.58 -0.90 1.27
N GLY A 95 -11.80 -0.60 1.72
CA GLY A 95 -12.98 -0.58 0.88
C GLY A 95 -13.12 0.60 -0.06
N ARG A 96 -12.45 1.75 0.10
CA ARG A 96 -12.78 2.93 -0.74
C ARG A 96 -12.13 2.93 -2.12
N SER A 97 -10.81 2.74 -2.20
CA SER A 97 -10.12 2.68 -3.50
C SER A 97 -10.56 1.46 -4.31
N LEU A 98 -10.82 0.35 -3.61
CA LEU A 98 -11.35 -0.86 -4.20
C LEU A 98 -12.82 -0.74 -4.56
N SER A 99 -13.70 -0.20 -3.70
CA SER A 99 -15.10 0.02 -4.09
C SER A 99 -15.16 0.96 -5.28
N LEU A 100 -14.38 2.03 -5.33
CA LEU A 100 -14.34 2.90 -6.50
C LEU A 100 -13.94 2.14 -7.78
N LYS A 101 -12.85 1.36 -7.76
CA LYS A 101 -12.40 0.61 -8.95
C LYS A 101 -13.36 -0.53 -9.32
N LEU A 102 -13.83 -1.30 -8.33
CA LEU A 102 -14.74 -2.43 -8.51
C LEU A 102 -16.12 -1.94 -8.95
N LEU A 103 -16.70 -0.95 -8.26
CA LEU A 103 -17.98 -0.34 -8.64
C LEU A 103 -17.87 0.33 -9.99
N GLN A 104 -16.77 1.04 -10.31
CA GLN A 104 -16.59 1.60 -11.65
C GLN A 104 -16.55 0.50 -12.73
N GLN A 105 -15.86 -0.61 -12.49
CA GLN A 105 -15.86 -1.77 -13.40
C GLN A 105 -17.25 -2.40 -13.53
N LEU A 106 -17.96 -2.60 -12.43
CA LEU A 106 -19.32 -3.17 -12.42
C LEU A 106 -20.33 -2.22 -13.08
N ARG A 107 -20.20 -0.89 -12.88
CA ARG A 107 -21.01 0.14 -13.55
C ARG A 107 -20.75 0.13 -15.06
N GLN A 108 -19.49 0.04 -15.50
CA GLN A 108 -19.13 -0.07 -16.93
C GLN A 108 -19.72 -1.32 -17.58
N GLN A 109 -19.72 -2.45 -16.85
CA GLN A 109 -20.32 -3.71 -17.29
C GLN A 109 -21.85 -3.65 -17.34
N ALA A 110 -22.50 -3.00 -16.37
CA ALA A 110 -23.95 -2.81 -16.33
C ALA A 110 -24.45 -1.91 -17.47
N VAL A 111 -23.64 -0.93 -17.91
CA VAL A 111 -23.96 0.01 -19.00
C VAL A 111 -23.66 -0.58 -20.39
N GLY A 112 -23.01 -1.75 -20.49
CA GLY A 112 -22.81 -2.46 -21.77
C GLY A 112 -21.76 -1.84 -22.71
N SER A 113 -20.86 -0.99 -22.22
CA SER A 113 -19.86 -0.27 -23.03
C SER A 113 -18.47 -0.92 -23.06
N VAL A 114 -18.39 -2.23 -23.29
CA VAL A 114 -17.10 -2.89 -23.63
C VAL A 114 -17.19 -3.52 -25.01
N LYS A 115 -16.74 -2.77 -26.03
CA LYS A 115 -16.31 -3.31 -27.33
C LYS A 115 -14.87 -3.82 -27.16
N GLY A 116 -14.70 -5.07 -26.75
CA GLY A 116 -13.36 -5.64 -26.61
C GLY A 116 -13.35 -6.98 -25.90
N GLU A 117 -13.10 -8.02 -26.70
CA GLU A 117 -12.83 -9.41 -26.35
C GLU A 117 -13.98 -10.27 -25.78
N LYS A 118 -14.02 -11.49 -26.33
CA LYS A 118 -15.09 -12.47 -26.23
C LYS A 118 -15.23 -13.00 -24.81
N LEU A 119 -16.06 -12.38 -23.97
CA LEU A 119 -16.65 -13.03 -22.80
C LEU A 119 -18.17 -13.12 -22.96
N ALA A 120 -18.68 -14.35 -22.86
CA ALA A 120 -20.03 -14.73 -23.18
C ALA A 120 -21.07 -14.10 -22.23
N SER A 121 -22.05 -13.42 -22.83
CA SER A 121 -23.49 -13.56 -22.53
C SER A 121 -24.05 -13.33 -21.10
N SER A 122 -23.45 -12.52 -20.23
CA SER A 122 -24.18 -12.04 -19.04
C SER A 122 -24.96 -10.76 -19.34
N LYS A 123 -26.06 -10.89 -20.11
CA LYS A 123 -27.04 -9.81 -20.32
C LYS A 123 -27.71 -9.45 -18.97
N GLY A 124 -27.57 -8.21 -18.51
CA GLY A 124 -28.58 -7.56 -17.68
C GLY A 124 -28.44 -7.63 -16.14
N ARG A 125 -27.24 -7.66 -15.57
CA ARG A 125 -27.08 -7.46 -14.12
C ARG A 125 -27.26 -5.99 -13.74
N LYS A 126 -28.15 -5.72 -12.79
CA LYS A 126 -28.32 -4.40 -12.18
C LYS A 126 -27.51 -4.33 -10.89
N LEU A 127 -26.66 -3.32 -10.80
CA LEU A 127 -25.94 -2.99 -9.57
C LEU A 127 -26.86 -2.11 -8.71
N HIS A 128 -27.09 -2.54 -7.47
CA HIS A 128 -27.78 -1.75 -6.46
C HIS A 128 -26.80 -1.45 -5.33
N GLU A 129 -26.58 -0.16 -5.07
CA GLU A 129 -25.66 0.31 -4.03
C GLU A 129 -26.49 0.74 -2.81
N LEU A 130 -26.12 0.23 -1.63
CA LEU A 130 -26.72 0.58 -0.35
C LEU A 130 -25.60 0.94 0.61
N THR A 131 -25.69 2.09 1.28
CA THR A 131 -24.76 2.54 2.31
C THR A 131 -25.45 2.50 3.66
N MET A 132 -24.79 1.91 4.65
CA MET A 132 -25.24 1.89 6.05
C MET A 132 -24.35 2.84 6.85
N GLU A 133 -24.95 3.91 7.38
CA GLU A 133 -24.24 4.93 8.17
C GLU A 133 -24.66 4.95 9.64
N GLU A 134 -25.83 4.42 9.97
CA GLU A 134 -26.35 4.40 11.34
C GLU A 134 -25.62 3.33 12.17
N SER A 135 -24.99 3.75 13.27
CA SER A 135 -24.31 2.87 14.20
C SER A 135 -25.31 2.19 15.15
N ILE A 136 -25.11 0.89 15.39
CA ILE A 136 -25.96 0.11 16.32
C ILE A 136 -25.50 0.18 17.78
N ARG A 137 -24.23 0.57 18.03
CA ARG A 137 -23.60 0.51 19.36
C ARG A 137 -23.70 1.82 20.13
N TYR A 138 -23.73 2.95 19.42
CA TYR A 138 -23.68 4.29 19.98
C TYR A 138 -24.58 5.21 19.16
N LYS A 139 -24.79 6.43 19.66
CA LYS A 139 -25.66 7.41 19.01
C LYS A 139 -24.98 7.96 17.73
N PRO A 140 -25.73 8.23 16.66
CA PRO A 140 -25.21 9.00 15.53
C PRO A 140 -24.64 10.35 15.97
N GLY A 141 -23.42 10.66 15.54
CA GLY A 141 -22.74 11.91 15.86
C GLY A 141 -22.03 11.94 17.22
N ASP A 142 -21.52 10.79 17.68
CA ASP A 142 -20.70 10.71 18.89
C ASP A 142 -19.41 11.56 18.74
N GLU A 143 -19.15 12.40 19.74
CA GLU A 143 -17.99 13.31 19.76
C GLU A 143 -16.67 12.53 19.83
N ILE A 144 -16.65 11.39 20.53
CA ILE A 144 -15.45 10.55 20.67
C ILE A 144 -15.14 9.88 19.33
N GLU A 145 -16.15 9.41 18.62
CA GLU A 145 -15.99 8.85 17.28
C GLU A 145 -15.48 9.90 16.29
N GLN A 146 -16.04 11.12 16.32
CA GLN A 146 -15.56 12.22 15.48
C GLN A 146 -14.10 12.58 15.77
N TRP A 147 -13.74 12.65 17.06
CA TRP A 147 -12.36 12.87 17.48
C TRP A 147 -11.43 11.75 17.00
N LEU A 148 -11.82 10.49 17.17
CA LEU A 148 -11.02 9.34 16.74
C LEU A 148 -10.83 9.32 15.22
N ASN A 149 -11.91 9.56 14.46
CA ASN A 149 -11.86 9.63 13.00
C ASN A 149 -11.00 10.80 12.50
N ARG A 150 -11.00 11.91 13.25
CA ARG A 150 -10.16 13.09 12.97
C ARG A 150 -8.68 12.78 13.23
N VAL A 151 -8.35 12.20 14.39
CA VAL A 151 -6.96 11.84 14.77
C VAL A 151 -6.38 10.79 13.83
N LEU A 152 -7.11 9.72 13.54
CA LEU A 152 -6.64 8.63 12.67
C LEU A 152 -6.84 8.91 11.18
N CYS A 153 -7.35 10.09 10.81
CA CYS A 153 -7.61 10.48 9.41
C CYS A 153 -8.48 9.48 8.63
N LEU A 154 -9.41 8.77 9.29
CA LEU A 154 -10.27 7.77 8.66
C LEU A 154 -11.27 8.40 7.68
N ASN A 155 -11.58 9.68 7.87
CA ASN A 155 -12.48 10.45 7.02
C ASN A 155 -11.83 11.01 5.75
N ALA A 156 -10.53 10.79 5.55
CA ALA A 156 -9.76 11.43 4.48
C ALA A 156 -10.32 11.16 3.07
N GLY A 157 -11.02 10.03 2.86
CA GLY A 157 -11.66 9.72 1.58
C GLY A 157 -12.86 10.60 1.20
N ASN A 158 -13.44 11.36 2.14
CA ASN A 158 -14.59 12.25 1.88
C ASN A 158 -14.17 13.61 1.32
N ILE A 159 -12.86 13.92 1.31
CA ILE A 159 -12.35 15.16 0.75
C ILE A 159 -12.38 15.02 -0.76
N ASN A 160 -13.40 15.60 -1.40
CA ASN A 160 -13.37 15.83 -2.84
C ASN A 160 -12.27 16.86 -3.13
N THR A 161 -11.08 16.38 -3.43
CA THR A 161 -9.97 17.10 -4.05
C THR A 161 -10.29 17.41 -5.52
N ARG A 162 -11.47 17.97 -5.79
CA ARG A 162 -11.71 18.64 -7.07
C ARG A 162 -10.77 19.82 -7.10
N LEU A 163 -9.69 19.72 -7.89
CA LEU A 163 -8.71 20.78 -7.99
C LEU A 163 -9.41 22.09 -8.35
N SER A 164 -9.06 23.14 -7.63
CA SER A 164 -9.50 24.49 -7.95
C SER A 164 -8.67 25.08 -9.11
N CYS A 165 -7.51 24.50 -9.41
CA CYS A 165 -6.63 24.85 -10.52
C CYS A 165 -6.63 23.73 -11.57
N GLY A 166 -6.55 24.06 -12.87
CA GLY A 166 -6.38 23.05 -13.92
C GLY A 166 -5.10 22.22 -13.70
N THR A 167 -4.97 21.09 -14.40
CA THR A 167 -3.77 20.21 -14.29
C THR A 167 -2.54 20.90 -14.89
N PRO A 168 -1.55 21.33 -14.07
CA PRO A 168 -0.32 21.93 -14.60
C PRO A 168 0.55 20.87 -15.28
N PRO A 169 1.37 21.22 -16.28
CA PRO A 169 2.29 20.27 -16.87
C PRO A 169 3.28 19.74 -15.81
N PRO A 170 3.66 18.46 -15.84
CA PRO A 170 4.57 17.88 -14.83
C PRO A 170 5.92 18.58 -14.72
N SER A 171 6.39 19.23 -15.79
CA SER A 171 7.67 19.97 -15.81
C SER A 171 7.70 21.14 -14.84
N GLU A 172 6.57 21.79 -14.61
CA GLU A 172 6.46 22.96 -13.72
C GLU A 172 6.28 22.55 -12.26
N CYS A 173 5.94 21.30 -11.99
CA CYS A 173 5.70 20.82 -10.64
C CYS A 173 7.02 20.67 -9.88
N GLU A 174 7.02 21.11 -8.63
CA GLU A 174 8.16 21.05 -7.73
C GLU A 174 7.90 20.04 -6.61
N LEU A 175 8.98 19.38 -6.18
CA LEU A 175 8.97 18.44 -5.08
C LEU A 175 9.42 19.15 -3.80
N TYR A 176 8.67 18.94 -2.73
CA TYR A 176 8.93 19.51 -1.41
C TYR A 176 9.13 18.39 -0.41
N ILE A 177 9.98 18.63 0.59
CA ILE A 177 10.13 17.73 1.72
C ILE A 177 9.29 18.24 2.88
N VAL A 178 8.53 17.34 3.50
CA VAL A 178 7.66 17.68 4.62
C VAL A 178 8.40 17.46 5.92
N ASN A 179 8.36 18.47 6.78
CA ASN A 179 8.84 18.32 8.14
C ASN A 179 7.80 17.55 8.97
N ARG A 180 8.19 16.37 9.45
CA ARG A 180 7.35 15.46 10.24
C ARG A 180 6.86 16.10 11.54
N ASP A 181 7.72 16.81 12.25
CA ASP A 181 7.40 17.40 13.55
C ASP A 181 6.35 18.51 13.39
N ALA A 182 6.49 19.31 12.33
CA ALA A 182 5.53 20.34 11.98
C ALA A 182 4.20 19.75 11.46
N LEU A 183 4.25 18.61 10.75
CA LEU A 183 3.06 17.90 10.26
C LEU A 183 2.21 17.35 11.43
N PHE A 184 2.85 16.80 12.46
CA PHE A 184 2.18 16.21 13.63
C PHE A 184 1.94 17.18 14.80
N SER A 185 2.17 18.48 14.60
CA SER A 185 1.93 19.53 15.60
C SER A 185 0.46 19.78 15.97
N PHE A 186 -0.49 19.10 15.30
CA PHE A 186 -1.94 19.28 15.46
C PHE A 186 -2.45 20.71 15.20
N HIS A 187 -1.70 21.51 14.44
CA HIS A 187 -2.17 22.80 13.95
C HIS A 187 -3.25 22.62 12.87
N LYS A 188 -4.25 23.51 12.81
CA LYS A 188 -5.41 23.40 11.90
C LYS A 188 -5.00 23.26 10.42
N ALA A 189 -3.98 23.98 9.98
CA ALA A 189 -3.47 23.90 8.62
C ALA A 189 -2.71 22.59 8.36
N SER A 190 -1.86 22.17 9.31
CA SER A 190 -1.10 20.91 9.22
C SER A 190 -2.03 19.70 9.21
N GLU A 191 -3.11 19.76 9.98
CA GLU A 191 -4.12 18.70 10.01
C GLU A 191 -4.91 18.61 8.69
N ALA A 192 -5.33 19.75 8.12
CA ALA A 192 -5.96 19.76 6.81
C ALA A 192 -5.02 19.18 5.73
N PHE A 193 -3.74 19.51 5.80
CA PHE A 193 -2.71 18.98 4.91
C PHE A 193 -2.47 17.47 5.13
N LEU A 194 -2.38 17.01 6.38
CA LEU A 194 -2.25 15.59 6.73
C LEU A 194 -3.46 14.77 6.22
N GLN A 195 -4.67 15.31 6.34
CA GLN A 195 -5.88 14.68 5.80
C GLN A 195 -5.82 14.57 4.27
N GLN A 196 -5.29 15.58 3.56
CA GLN A 196 -5.07 15.48 2.11
C GLN A 196 -4.03 14.40 1.76
N ILE A 197 -2.91 14.34 2.49
CA ILE A 197 -1.88 13.30 2.32
C ILE A 197 -2.49 11.91 2.50
N MET A 198 -3.23 11.72 3.59
CA MET A 198 -3.87 10.45 3.90
C MET A 198 -4.97 10.09 2.91
N ALA A 199 -5.70 11.07 2.37
CA ALA A 199 -6.71 10.85 1.35
C ALA A 199 -6.08 10.22 0.11
N ILE A 200 -4.94 10.76 -0.33
CA ILE A 200 -4.19 10.25 -1.49
C ILE A 200 -3.61 8.87 -1.18
N TYR A 201 -3.08 8.63 0.02
CA TYR A 201 -2.59 7.30 0.39
C TYR A 201 -3.70 6.25 0.41
N VAL A 202 -4.87 6.56 0.97
CA VAL A 202 -6.04 5.65 0.99
C VAL A 202 -6.58 5.40 -0.42
N ALA A 203 -6.53 6.42 -1.29
CA ALA A 203 -7.01 6.28 -2.66
C ALA A 203 -6.06 5.47 -3.56
N ALA A 204 -4.74 5.58 -3.35
CA ALA A 204 -3.74 4.91 -4.19
C ALA A 204 -3.52 3.44 -3.83
N HIS A 205 -3.56 3.10 -2.54
CA HIS A 205 -3.20 1.77 -2.04
C HIS A 205 -4.42 0.86 -1.84
N TYR A 206 -4.19 -0.46 -1.98
CA TYR A 206 -5.22 -1.49 -1.85
C TYR A 206 -5.61 -1.75 -0.39
N LYS A 207 -4.64 -1.72 0.53
CA LYS A 207 -4.88 -1.86 1.96
C LYS A 207 -3.97 -0.92 2.73
N ASN A 208 -4.61 -0.10 3.57
CA ASN A 208 -3.93 0.74 4.53
C ASN A 208 -4.29 0.27 5.94
N THR A 209 -3.38 0.45 6.87
CA THR A 209 -3.64 0.23 8.28
C THR A 209 -3.40 1.53 9.03
N PRO A 210 -4.19 1.86 10.07
CA PRO A 210 -3.95 3.07 10.87
C PRO A 210 -2.54 3.10 11.49
N ASN A 211 -1.93 1.93 11.71
CA ASN A 211 -0.55 1.80 12.17
C ASN A 211 0.47 2.42 11.21
N ASP A 212 0.12 2.62 9.93
CA ASP A 212 0.98 3.31 8.97
C ASP A 212 1.23 4.77 9.39
N LEU A 213 0.23 5.43 9.99
CA LEU A 213 0.38 6.80 10.53
C LEU A 213 1.37 6.81 11.70
N GLN A 214 1.28 5.81 12.58
CA GLN A 214 2.20 5.64 13.70
C GLN A 214 3.62 5.36 13.21
N MET A 215 3.79 4.51 12.20
CA MET A 215 5.10 4.25 11.59
C MET A 215 5.69 5.53 10.98
N LEU A 216 4.85 6.36 10.35
CA LEU A 216 5.26 7.63 9.76
C LEU A 216 5.66 8.67 10.83
N SER A 217 5.06 8.62 12.02
CA SER A 217 5.45 9.49 13.15
C SER A 217 6.68 8.99 13.89
N ASP A 218 6.81 7.67 14.12
CA ASP A 218 7.79 7.10 15.05
C ASP A 218 9.17 6.91 14.39
N ALA A 219 9.22 6.40 13.16
CA ALA A 219 10.48 5.97 12.57
C ALA A 219 11.22 7.13 11.85
N PRO A 220 12.38 7.59 12.36
CA PRO A 220 13.10 8.78 11.85
C PRO A 220 13.72 8.56 10.47
N ALA A 221 13.93 7.30 10.08
CA ALA A 221 14.41 6.93 8.76
C ALA A 221 13.38 7.21 7.64
N HIS A 222 12.14 7.53 7.98
CA HIS A 222 11.11 7.85 6.98
C HIS A 222 11.13 9.34 6.61
N HIS A 223 11.20 9.60 5.31
CA HIS A 223 11.06 10.92 4.71
C HIS A 223 9.85 10.96 3.78
N LEU A 224 9.08 12.04 3.88
CA LEU A 224 7.89 12.25 3.08
C LEU A 224 8.14 13.40 2.10
N PHE A 225 7.98 13.09 0.82
CA PHE A 225 8.10 14.02 -0.28
C PHE A 225 6.74 14.24 -0.93
N VAL A 226 6.45 15.50 -1.25
CA VAL A 226 5.16 15.93 -1.79
C VAL A 226 5.40 16.70 -3.08
N LEU A 227 4.80 16.22 -4.17
CA LEU A 227 4.77 16.95 -5.43
C LEU A 227 3.58 17.90 -5.42
N MET A 228 3.85 19.19 -5.57
CA MET A 228 2.84 20.23 -5.56
C MET A 228 2.78 20.95 -6.89
N SER A 229 1.60 21.49 -7.21
CA SER A 229 1.44 22.48 -8.27
C SER A 229 2.26 23.73 -7.95
N PRO A 230 2.77 24.47 -8.95
CA PRO A 230 3.36 25.79 -8.74
C PRO A 230 2.45 26.66 -7.87
N VAL A 231 3.00 27.17 -6.77
CA VAL A 231 2.27 28.08 -5.88
C VAL A 231 2.30 29.45 -6.54
N LYS A 232 1.13 29.96 -6.94
CA LYS A 232 1.00 31.36 -7.35
C LYS A 232 1.10 32.23 -6.11
N GLU A 233 1.91 33.28 -6.14
CA GLU A 233 2.14 34.19 -4.99
C GLU A 233 0.83 34.82 -4.47
N ASP A 234 -0.21 34.91 -5.31
CA ASP A 234 -1.53 35.46 -4.97
C ASP A 234 -2.47 34.49 -4.23
N GLN A 235 -2.11 33.21 -4.07
CA GLN A 235 -3.01 32.20 -3.49
C GLN A 235 -2.75 32.00 -1.99
N SER A 236 -3.66 32.49 -1.15
CA SER A 236 -3.70 32.22 0.30
C SER A 236 -4.27 30.83 0.65
N SER A 237 -4.58 30.00 -0.35
CA SER A 237 -5.09 28.64 -0.13
C SER A 237 -3.95 27.65 0.08
N LEU A 238 -4.20 26.61 0.87
CA LEU A 238 -3.27 25.49 1.01
C LEU A 238 -2.91 24.91 -0.38
N PRO A 239 -1.62 24.65 -0.66
CA PRO A 239 -1.20 24.10 -1.93
C PRO A 239 -1.77 22.69 -2.11
N GLU A 240 -2.25 22.41 -3.33
CA GLU A 240 -2.83 21.12 -3.67
C GLU A 240 -1.73 20.07 -3.91
N VAL A 241 -1.86 18.93 -3.24
CA VAL A 241 -0.94 17.80 -3.38
C VAL A 241 -1.34 16.93 -4.58
N LEU A 242 -0.42 16.75 -5.53
CA LEU A 242 -0.65 15.94 -6.72
C LEU A 242 -0.13 14.50 -6.56
N ALA A 243 1.06 14.36 -6.00
CA ALA A 243 1.70 13.07 -5.76
C ALA A 243 2.52 13.09 -4.46
N LEU A 244 2.74 11.89 -3.92
CA LEU A 244 3.43 11.65 -2.66
C LEU A 244 4.44 10.52 -2.84
N ALA A 245 5.61 10.67 -2.25
CA ALA A 245 6.60 9.59 -2.13
C ALA A 245 7.08 9.47 -0.68
N GLN A 246 6.97 8.26 -0.13
CA GLN A 246 7.53 7.90 1.17
C GLN A 246 8.82 7.10 0.94
N VAL A 247 9.94 7.64 1.41
CA VAL A 247 11.25 6.97 1.36
C VAL A 247 11.64 6.56 2.78
N CYS A 248 12.18 5.35 2.93
CA CYS A 248 12.81 4.88 4.16
C CYS A 248 14.30 4.70 3.88
N LEU A 249 15.16 5.30 4.70
CA LEU A 249 16.59 5.08 4.64
C LEU A 249 16.92 3.71 5.26
N GLU A 250 17.64 2.86 4.53
CA GLU A 250 18.01 1.50 4.92
C GLU A 250 19.52 1.26 4.70
N GLY A 251 20.10 0.36 5.48
CA GLY A 251 21.50 -0.06 5.31
C GLY A 251 22.49 0.65 6.24
N ASN A 252 23.75 0.79 5.79
CA ASN A 252 24.88 1.20 6.63
C ASN A 252 25.06 0.30 7.87
N LEU A 253 24.90 -1.01 7.68
CA LEU A 253 25.00 -2.00 8.75
C LEU A 253 26.45 -2.45 8.93
N THR A 254 26.87 -2.66 10.18
CA THR A 254 28.18 -3.23 10.49
C THR A 254 28.24 -4.70 10.09
N LYS A 255 29.38 -5.14 9.54
CA LYS A 255 29.57 -6.52 9.05
C LYS A 255 29.34 -7.56 10.16
N GLU A 256 29.67 -7.23 11.40
CA GLU A 256 29.45 -8.07 12.58
C GLU A 256 27.95 -8.26 12.85
N SER A 257 27.15 -7.20 12.71
CA SER A 257 25.69 -7.26 12.87
C SER A 257 25.07 -8.14 11.79
N VAL A 258 25.51 -8.01 10.54
CA VAL A 258 25.04 -8.81 9.40
C VAL A 258 25.34 -10.29 9.62
N SER A 259 26.59 -10.65 9.95
CA SER A 259 26.99 -12.04 10.20
C SER A 259 26.28 -12.64 11.42
N GLY A 260 26.17 -11.88 12.50
CA GLY A 260 25.49 -12.30 13.73
C GLY A 260 23.98 -12.47 13.55
N ALA A 261 23.35 -11.67 12.71
CA ALA A 261 21.92 -11.77 12.44
C ALA A 261 21.57 -12.86 11.42
N MET A 262 22.41 -13.05 10.39
CA MET A 262 22.24 -14.12 9.40
C MET A 262 22.35 -15.51 10.04
N SER A 263 23.33 -15.70 10.93
CA SER A 263 23.48 -16.95 11.70
C SER A 263 22.31 -17.22 12.66
N LYS A 264 21.69 -16.17 13.21
CA LYS A 264 20.53 -16.27 14.10
C LYS A 264 19.18 -16.27 13.38
N GLY A 265 19.16 -16.04 12.06
CA GLY A 265 17.93 -15.88 11.27
C GLY A 265 17.03 -14.72 11.71
N LYS A 266 17.55 -13.75 12.49
CA LYS A 266 16.76 -12.63 13.01
C LYS A 266 16.70 -11.51 11.96
N ARG A 267 15.49 -11.01 11.68
CA ARG A 267 15.27 -9.82 10.85
C ARG A 267 15.29 -8.59 11.75
N ALA A 268 16.20 -7.64 11.49
CA ALA A 268 16.13 -6.33 12.11
C ALA A 268 14.88 -5.59 11.59
N ALA A 269 14.19 -4.86 12.46
CA ALA A 269 13.04 -4.06 12.07
C ALA A 269 13.52 -2.83 11.30
N GLY A 270 13.03 -2.61 10.08
CA GLY A 270 13.39 -1.47 9.23
C GLY A 270 14.05 -1.87 7.91
N ASP A 271 15.05 -2.75 7.95
CA ASP A 271 15.90 -3.08 6.78
C ASP A 271 15.38 -4.27 5.95
N LEU A 272 14.38 -4.02 5.09
CA LEU A 272 13.80 -5.09 4.27
C LEU A 272 14.72 -5.51 3.11
N LEU A 273 15.24 -4.55 2.34
CA LEU A 273 16.01 -4.84 1.13
C LEU A 273 17.39 -5.41 1.45
N PRO A 274 18.19 -4.83 2.37
CA PRO A 274 19.47 -5.40 2.77
C PRO A 274 19.37 -6.87 3.16
N TRP A 275 18.35 -7.23 3.95
CA TRP A 275 18.15 -8.62 4.39
C TRP A 275 17.68 -9.53 3.29
N THR A 276 16.74 -9.08 2.47
CA THR A 276 16.22 -9.90 1.37
C THR A 276 17.34 -10.23 0.39
N ILE A 277 18.19 -9.26 0.05
CA ILE A 277 19.29 -9.46 -0.89
C ILE A 277 20.40 -10.29 -0.25
N SER A 278 20.80 -10.00 0.99
CA SER A 278 21.82 -10.80 1.70
C SER A 278 21.40 -12.27 1.86
N GLN A 279 20.12 -12.55 2.16
CA GLN A 279 19.62 -13.93 2.26
C GLN A 279 19.56 -14.65 0.91
N GLN A 280 19.23 -13.93 -0.16
CA GLN A 280 19.02 -14.54 -1.47
C GLN A 280 20.31 -14.73 -2.25
N PHE A 281 21.25 -13.78 -2.15
CA PHE A 281 22.51 -13.79 -2.88
C PHE A 281 23.70 -14.22 -2.01
N MET A 282 23.49 -14.43 -0.70
CA MET A 282 24.53 -14.70 0.29
C MET A 282 25.62 -13.62 0.30
N ASP A 283 25.22 -12.38 -0.01
CA ASP A 283 26.12 -11.24 -0.09
C ASP A 283 26.17 -10.50 1.27
N HIS A 284 27.37 -10.33 1.80
CA HIS A 284 27.63 -9.63 3.06
C HIS A 284 27.99 -8.16 2.86
N ASP A 285 28.38 -7.76 1.64
CA ASP A 285 28.80 -6.40 1.35
C ASP A 285 27.59 -5.50 1.06
N PHE A 286 26.52 -6.03 0.44
CA PHE A 286 25.32 -5.24 0.12
C PHE A 286 24.69 -4.52 1.33
N PRO A 287 24.49 -5.15 2.51
CA PRO A 287 23.94 -4.46 3.68
C PRO A 287 24.83 -3.35 4.26
N THR A 288 26.10 -3.30 3.86
CA THR A 288 27.03 -2.22 4.25
C THR A 288 26.74 -0.94 3.45
N LEU A 289 26.13 -1.05 2.26
CA LEU A 289 25.74 0.08 1.44
C LEU A 289 24.63 0.90 2.10
N CYS A 290 24.60 2.20 1.80
CA CYS A 290 23.54 3.10 2.22
C CYS A 290 22.49 3.18 1.09
N GLY A 291 21.22 2.91 1.37
CA GLY A 291 20.18 2.95 0.34
C GLY A 291 18.88 3.56 0.82
N GLY A 292 18.08 4.01 -0.14
CA GLY A 292 16.73 4.49 0.11
C GLY A 292 15.69 3.53 -0.44
N ARG A 293 14.79 3.00 0.37
CA ARG A 293 13.62 2.27 -0.11
C ARG A 293 12.45 3.23 -0.31
N VAL A 294 11.94 3.35 -1.54
CA VAL A 294 10.63 3.96 -1.77
C VAL A 294 9.57 2.97 -1.28
N VAL A 295 9.01 3.24 -0.10
CA VAL A 295 8.01 2.40 0.55
C VAL A 295 6.67 2.54 -0.17
N ARG A 296 6.28 3.78 -0.48
CA ARG A 296 5.02 4.11 -1.14
C ARG A 296 5.21 5.26 -2.11
N ILE A 297 4.61 5.13 -3.28
CA ILE A 297 4.37 6.24 -4.21
C ILE A 297 2.88 6.29 -4.49
N ALA A 298 2.27 7.45 -4.25
CA ALA A 298 0.84 7.64 -4.40
C ALA A 298 0.59 8.85 -5.29
N VAL A 299 -0.13 8.64 -6.37
CA VAL A 299 -0.61 9.71 -7.26
C VAL A 299 -2.12 9.77 -7.06
N HIS A 300 -2.65 10.99 -7.02
CA HIS A 300 -4.09 11.19 -6.98
C HIS A 300 -4.80 10.40 -8.11
N PRO A 301 -5.91 9.67 -7.83
CA PRO A 301 -6.57 8.82 -8.81
C PRO A 301 -6.91 9.50 -10.14
N ASP A 302 -7.36 10.74 -10.08
CA ASP A 302 -7.75 11.51 -11.27
C ASP A 302 -6.56 11.94 -12.14
N PHE A 303 -5.34 11.96 -11.60
CA PHE A 303 -4.11 12.35 -12.30
C PHE A 303 -3.21 11.15 -12.66
N GLN A 304 -3.75 9.94 -12.53
CA GLN A 304 -3.06 8.74 -12.98
C GLN A 304 -2.84 8.80 -14.50
N SER A 305 -1.70 8.29 -14.95
CA SER A 305 -1.28 8.29 -16.36
C SER A 305 -0.87 9.66 -16.96
N MET A 306 -0.84 10.75 -16.19
CA MET A 306 -0.35 12.06 -16.65
C MET A 306 1.17 12.28 -16.42
N GLY A 307 1.86 11.33 -15.79
CA GLY A 307 3.33 11.36 -15.61
C GLY A 307 3.83 11.99 -14.31
N TYR A 308 2.96 12.48 -13.42
CA TYR A 308 3.38 13.06 -12.13
C TYR A 308 4.20 12.11 -11.25
N GLY A 309 3.89 10.80 -11.29
CA GLY A 309 4.69 9.79 -10.58
C GLY A 309 6.11 9.65 -11.14
N SER A 310 6.28 9.70 -12.47
CA SER A 310 7.60 9.66 -13.11
C SER A 310 8.41 10.91 -12.74
N ARG A 311 7.78 12.09 -12.81
CA ARG A 311 8.40 13.35 -12.41
C ARG A 311 8.85 13.35 -10.95
N THR A 312 8.03 12.80 -10.05
CA THR A 312 8.36 12.68 -8.63
C THR A 312 9.62 11.85 -8.42
N LEU A 313 9.76 10.74 -9.15
CA LEU A 313 10.96 9.89 -9.07
C LEU A 313 12.18 10.57 -9.69
N GLU A 314 12.04 11.25 -10.82
CA GLU A 314 13.13 12.00 -11.45
C GLU A 314 13.70 13.06 -10.50
N LEU A 315 12.84 13.88 -9.89
CA LEU A 315 13.25 14.91 -8.92
C LEU A 315 13.87 14.31 -7.65
N LEU A 316 13.35 13.17 -7.19
CA LEU A 316 13.88 12.44 -6.05
C LEU A 316 15.28 11.87 -6.34
N GLU A 317 15.50 11.35 -7.55
CA GLU A 317 16.81 10.86 -8.00
C GLU A 317 17.81 12.01 -8.13
N GLU A 318 17.41 13.13 -8.76
CA GLU A 318 18.24 14.34 -8.84
C GLU A 318 18.64 14.87 -7.46
N TYR A 319 17.73 14.79 -6.49
CA TYR A 319 17.97 15.17 -5.10
C TYR A 319 19.06 14.30 -4.45
N TYR A 320 18.93 12.98 -4.52
CA TYR A 320 19.91 12.06 -3.89
C TYR A 320 21.24 11.95 -4.65
N LEU A 321 21.26 12.23 -5.95
CA LEU A 321 22.52 12.39 -6.71
C LEU A 321 23.25 13.70 -6.36
N GLY A 322 22.58 14.66 -5.70
CA GLY A 322 23.17 15.93 -5.32
C GLY A 322 23.24 16.95 -6.46
N HIS A 323 22.44 16.78 -7.52
CA HIS A 323 22.33 17.76 -8.61
C HIS A 323 21.58 19.02 -8.20
N VAL A 324 20.79 18.97 -7.12
CA VAL A 324 20.10 20.14 -6.57
C VAL A 324 21.08 20.93 -5.70
N PRO A 325 21.37 22.21 -6.03
CA PRO A 325 22.28 23.02 -5.22
C PRO A 325 21.65 23.28 -3.85
N SER A 326 22.34 22.85 -2.79
CA SER A 326 21.96 23.17 -1.41
C SER A 326 22.37 24.62 -1.09
N ILE A 327 21.42 25.44 -0.67
CA ILE A 327 21.64 26.85 -0.27
C ILE A 327 22.30 26.91 1.13
N ASP A 328 22.19 25.82 1.90
CA ASP A 328 22.74 25.73 3.25
C ASP A 328 24.24 25.36 3.25
N GLU A 329 25.11 26.37 3.31
CA GLU A 329 26.51 26.22 3.72
C GLU A 329 26.69 26.16 5.26
N GLY A 330 25.60 26.15 6.06
CA GLY A 330 25.68 26.61 7.45
C GLY A 330 25.09 25.75 8.58
N VAL A 331 24.18 24.79 8.35
CA VAL A 331 23.59 24.04 9.47
C VAL A 331 24.32 22.72 9.67
N LYS A 332 25.42 22.77 10.43
CA LYS A 332 25.90 21.59 11.15
C LYS A 332 24.87 21.26 12.22
N GLU A 333 23.90 20.40 11.92
CA GLU A 333 23.29 19.62 12.98
C GLU A 333 24.42 18.81 13.62
N SER A 334 24.86 19.26 14.80
CA SER A 334 25.91 18.59 15.55
C SER A 334 25.41 17.21 15.91
N VAL A 335 25.87 16.19 15.19
CA VAL A 335 25.77 14.79 15.61
C VAL A 335 26.52 14.68 16.93
N LYS A 336 25.80 14.76 18.06
CA LYS A 336 26.37 14.46 19.37
C LYS A 336 26.55 12.95 19.44
N THR A 337 27.79 12.52 19.57
CA THR A 337 28.17 11.13 19.82
C THR A 337 27.59 10.69 21.16
N VAL A 338 26.59 9.81 21.16
CA VAL A 338 26.12 9.09 22.36
C VAL A 338 26.97 7.84 22.55
N LYS A 339 27.29 7.53 23.81
CA LYS A 339 28.33 6.57 24.25
C LYS A 339 27.88 5.09 24.33
N ASP A 340 26.76 4.71 23.71
CA ASP A 340 26.26 3.33 23.77
C ASP A 340 26.30 2.67 22.38
N GLY A 341 27.26 1.74 22.22
CA GLY A 341 27.68 1.16 20.94
C GLY A 341 26.72 0.14 20.30
N HIS A 342 25.41 0.37 20.32
CA HIS A 342 24.43 -0.58 19.75
C HIS A 342 23.42 0.03 18.77
N THR A 343 23.37 1.34 18.57
CA THR A 343 22.44 1.99 17.65
C THR A 343 23.15 3.05 16.80
N VAL A 344 22.92 2.99 15.48
CA VAL A 344 23.49 3.93 14.50
C VAL A 344 22.78 5.27 14.66
N ALA A 345 23.54 6.38 14.72
CA ALA A 345 23.09 7.74 15.00
C ALA A 345 21.98 8.29 14.05
N LEU A 346 21.65 7.60 12.96
CA LEU A 346 20.55 7.94 12.05
C LEU A 346 19.16 7.70 12.67
N LEU A 347 19.08 6.95 13.78
CA LEU A 347 17.82 6.44 14.34
C LEU A 347 17.44 7.02 15.71
N GLU A 348 18.24 7.92 16.29
CA GLU A 348 17.99 8.47 17.63
C GLU A 348 17.46 9.90 17.56
N GLU A 349 16.16 10.06 17.80
CA GLU A 349 15.49 11.36 17.87
C GLU A 349 15.53 11.93 19.30
N GLN A 350 15.92 13.19 19.44
CA GLN A 350 15.78 13.92 20.70
C GLN A 350 14.42 14.61 20.78
N VAL A 351 13.47 13.96 21.46
CA VAL A 351 12.14 14.54 21.73
C VAL A 351 12.27 15.59 22.83
N ALA A 352 12.47 16.85 22.43
CA ALA A 352 12.44 18.01 23.33
C ALA A 352 11.36 19.00 22.87
N PRO A 353 10.58 19.61 23.78
CA PRO A 353 9.60 20.63 23.40
C PRO A 353 10.34 21.86 22.82
N ARG A 354 10.11 22.14 21.54
CA ARG A 354 10.70 23.30 20.84
C ARG A 354 9.70 24.45 20.82
N ALA A 355 10.18 25.67 21.11
CA ALA A 355 9.34 26.87 21.16
C ALA A 355 8.97 27.39 19.76
N ASP A 356 9.86 27.20 18.78
CA ASP A 356 9.64 27.58 17.37
C ASP A 356 9.42 26.33 16.52
N LEU A 357 8.28 26.27 15.85
CA LEU A 357 7.97 25.20 14.91
C LEU A 357 8.67 25.50 13.57
N PRO A 358 9.45 24.55 13.02
CA PRO A 358 10.01 24.69 11.68
C PRO A 358 8.89 24.76 10.64
N PRO A 359 9.16 25.33 9.44
CA PRO A 359 8.18 25.35 8.37
C PRO A 359 7.73 23.93 7.99
N LEU A 360 6.44 23.78 7.70
CA LEU A 360 5.84 22.49 7.32
C LEU A 360 6.45 21.92 6.04
N LEU A 361 6.76 22.80 5.09
CA LEU A 361 7.29 22.49 3.77
C LEU A 361 8.66 23.14 3.64
N MET A 362 9.65 22.35 3.25
CA MET A 362 10.97 22.84 2.90
C MET A 362 11.24 22.51 1.43
N ARG A 363 11.90 23.43 0.73
CA ARG A 363 12.35 23.17 -0.64
C ARG A 363 13.51 22.18 -0.62
N LEU A 364 13.65 21.39 -1.68
CA LEU A 364 14.79 20.46 -1.80
C LEU A 364 16.15 21.17 -1.76
N SER A 365 16.21 22.43 -2.18
CA SER A 365 17.42 23.27 -2.10
C SER A 365 17.80 23.67 -0.67
N GLU A 366 16.87 23.59 0.28
CA GLU A 366 17.11 24.01 1.67
C GLU A 366 17.72 22.89 2.52
N ARG A 367 17.51 21.62 2.15
CA ARG A 367 18.05 20.47 2.90
C ARG A 367 19.04 19.69 2.04
N LYS A 368 20.25 19.49 2.53
CA LYS A 368 21.23 18.59 1.91
C LYS A 368 20.79 17.12 2.03
N ALA A 369 20.82 16.39 0.91
CA ALA A 369 20.50 14.96 0.87
C ALA A 369 21.58 14.10 1.51
N GLU A 370 21.18 12.97 2.11
CA GLU A 370 22.10 11.89 2.46
C GLU A 370 22.69 11.25 1.20
N ARG A 371 23.94 10.81 1.27
CA ARG A 371 24.54 10.05 0.17
C ARG A 371 23.97 8.64 0.15
N LEU A 372 23.30 8.29 -0.94
CA LEU A 372 22.75 6.96 -1.18
C LEU A 372 23.47 6.28 -2.34
N ASP A 373 23.77 4.99 -2.18
CA ASP A 373 24.38 4.14 -3.21
C ASP A 373 23.30 3.49 -4.11
N TYR A 374 22.09 3.29 -3.57
CA TYR A 374 20.98 2.70 -4.32
C TYR A 374 19.61 3.23 -3.87
N LEU A 375 18.64 3.17 -4.79
CA LEU A 375 17.21 3.23 -4.51
C LEU A 375 16.58 1.88 -4.74
N GLY A 376 15.67 1.48 -3.86
CA GLY A 376 14.96 0.22 -3.98
C GLY A 376 13.47 0.35 -3.78
N VAL A 377 12.73 -0.60 -4.33
CA VAL A 377 11.27 -0.66 -4.22
C VAL A 377 10.84 -2.09 -3.94
N SER A 378 9.75 -2.24 -3.18
CA SER A 378 9.12 -3.54 -2.92
C SER A 378 7.62 -3.37 -3.08
N PHE A 379 7.01 -4.06 -4.05
CA PHE A 379 5.59 -3.91 -4.38
C PHE A 379 4.96 -5.23 -4.84
N GLY A 380 3.63 -5.31 -4.81
CA GLY A 380 2.87 -6.42 -5.40
C GLY A 380 2.93 -6.36 -6.93
N LEU A 381 3.39 -7.44 -7.56
CA LEU A 381 3.68 -7.47 -8.99
C LEU A 381 2.39 -7.33 -9.82
N THR A 382 2.22 -6.15 -10.42
CA THR A 382 1.22 -5.89 -11.45
C THR A 382 1.90 -5.36 -12.72
N LEU A 383 1.30 -5.61 -13.89
CA LEU A 383 1.88 -5.18 -15.16
C LEU A 383 2.05 -3.66 -15.24
N ASN A 384 1.12 -2.90 -14.68
CA ASN A 384 1.15 -1.43 -14.70
C ASN A 384 2.31 -0.89 -13.84
N LEU A 385 2.48 -1.42 -12.62
CA LEU A 385 3.59 -1.02 -11.75
C LEU A 385 4.93 -1.49 -12.31
N LEU A 386 5.01 -2.72 -12.85
CA LEU A 386 6.23 -3.21 -13.48
C LEU A 386 6.66 -2.33 -14.66
N LYS A 387 5.72 -1.93 -15.52
CA LYS A 387 5.99 -0.99 -16.63
C LYS A 387 6.44 0.38 -16.12
N PHE A 388 5.83 0.87 -15.05
CA PHE A 388 6.19 2.14 -14.42
C PHE A 388 7.65 2.10 -13.92
N TRP A 389 8.00 1.15 -13.07
CA TRP A 389 9.35 1.05 -12.51
C TRP A 389 10.42 0.75 -13.57
N LYS A 390 10.09 -0.07 -14.59
CA LYS A 390 10.99 -0.33 -15.71
C LYS A 390 11.26 0.93 -16.54
N LYS A 391 10.26 1.78 -16.76
CA LYS A 391 10.45 3.08 -17.44
C LYS A 391 11.33 4.03 -16.64
N SER A 392 11.25 3.97 -15.31
CA SER A 392 12.12 4.73 -14.41
C SER A 392 13.53 4.14 -14.24
N GLY A 393 13.88 3.06 -14.96
CA GLY A 393 15.24 2.48 -14.94
C GLY A 393 15.53 1.56 -13.75
N PHE A 394 14.51 1.10 -13.02
CA PHE A 394 14.70 0.09 -11.97
C PHE A 394 14.88 -1.29 -12.57
N VAL A 395 15.76 -2.08 -11.95
CA VAL A 395 16.12 -3.44 -12.36
C VAL A 395 15.54 -4.44 -11.35
N PRO A 396 14.80 -5.47 -11.78
CA PRO A 396 14.25 -6.46 -10.86
C PRO A 396 15.35 -7.40 -10.35
N VAL A 397 15.37 -7.61 -9.04
CA VAL A 397 16.40 -8.40 -8.36
C VAL A 397 15.82 -9.62 -7.66
N TYR A 398 14.60 -9.51 -7.12
CA TYR A 398 13.97 -10.61 -6.41
C TYR A 398 12.46 -10.63 -6.65
N LEU A 399 11.92 -11.84 -6.83
CA LEU A 399 10.49 -12.09 -6.91
C LEU A 399 10.14 -13.20 -5.91
N ARG A 400 9.28 -12.89 -4.96
CA ARG A 400 8.82 -13.86 -3.97
C ARG A 400 7.98 -14.94 -4.66
N GLN A 401 8.28 -16.18 -4.32
CA GLN A 401 7.63 -17.40 -4.79
C GLN A 401 6.20 -17.55 -4.25
N THR A 402 6.02 -17.38 -2.94
CA THR A 402 4.67 -17.41 -2.34
C THR A 402 3.91 -16.10 -2.58
N PRO A 403 2.70 -16.12 -3.17
CA PRO A 403 1.88 -14.93 -3.30
C PRO A 403 1.39 -14.44 -1.93
N SER A 404 1.11 -13.15 -1.83
CA SER A 404 0.48 -12.58 -0.64
C SER A 404 -0.95 -13.14 -0.50
N PRO A 405 -1.36 -13.64 0.68
CA PRO A 405 -2.71 -14.14 0.88
C PRO A 405 -3.78 -13.04 0.74
N LEU A 406 -3.40 -11.78 0.98
CA LEU A 406 -4.30 -10.63 0.96
C LEU A 406 -4.57 -10.12 -0.47
N THR A 407 -3.53 -10.00 -1.30
CA THR A 407 -3.66 -9.44 -2.66
C THR A 407 -3.64 -10.51 -3.75
N GLY A 408 -3.18 -11.72 -3.44
CA GLY A 408 -2.91 -12.77 -4.42
C GLY A 408 -1.72 -12.46 -5.33
N GLU A 409 -1.00 -11.37 -5.09
CA GLU A 409 0.12 -10.91 -5.92
C GLU A 409 1.46 -11.36 -5.34
N TYR A 410 2.43 -11.59 -6.24
CA TYR A 410 3.81 -11.91 -5.86
C TYR A 410 4.56 -10.61 -5.53
N THR A 411 5.27 -10.57 -4.41
CA THR A 411 6.08 -9.38 -4.06
C THR A 411 7.35 -9.33 -4.90
N CYS A 412 7.54 -8.24 -5.64
CA CYS A 412 8.74 -7.98 -6.44
C CYS A 412 9.58 -6.88 -5.79
N ALA A 413 10.89 -7.13 -5.67
CA ALA A 413 11.88 -6.13 -5.29
C ALA A 413 12.71 -5.72 -6.50
N MET A 414 12.79 -4.40 -6.75
CA MET A 414 13.60 -3.82 -7.81
C MET A 414 14.55 -2.79 -7.22
N LEU A 415 15.74 -2.67 -7.82
CA LEU A 415 16.80 -1.76 -7.38
C LEU A 415 17.24 -0.88 -8.54
N LYS A 416 17.71 0.32 -8.21
CA LYS A 416 18.38 1.25 -9.10
C LYS A 416 19.62 1.76 -8.40
N ARG A 417 20.76 1.71 -9.07
CA ARG A 417 22.02 2.25 -8.54
C ARG A 417 22.02 3.78 -8.70
N LEU A 418 22.50 4.49 -7.68
CA LEU A 418 22.72 5.93 -7.71
C LEU A 418 24.23 6.21 -7.72
N ASP A 419 24.87 6.12 -8.89
CA ASP A 419 26.28 6.48 -9.06
C ASP A 419 26.46 7.18 -10.40
N ASP A 420 27.13 8.34 -10.40
CA ASP A 420 27.54 9.08 -11.61
C ASP A 420 28.72 8.43 -12.36
N GLN A 421 29.34 7.40 -11.78
CA GLN A 421 30.45 6.71 -12.41
C GLN A 421 29.94 5.91 -13.63
N PRO A 422 30.48 6.15 -14.84
CA PRO A 422 30.05 5.46 -16.05
C PRO A 422 30.18 3.95 -15.86
N GLU A 423 29.19 3.21 -16.37
CA GLU A 423 29.04 1.76 -16.27
C GLU A 423 30.35 1.01 -16.56
N THR A 424 31.15 0.78 -15.51
CA THR A 424 32.12 -0.30 -15.54
C THR A 424 31.29 -1.58 -15.54
N SER A 425 31.58 -2.46 -16.50
CA SER A 425 30.85 -3.68 -16.88
C SER A 425 30.70 -4.74 -15.77
N SER A 426 31.04 -4.42 -14.52
CA SER A 426 30.96 -5.26 -13.33
C SER A 426 30.23 -4.56 -12.17
N SER A 427 29.06 -3.97 -12.44
CA SER A 427 28.17 -3.50 -11.37
C SER A 427 27.53 -4.71 -10.67
N TRP A 428 27.54 -4.72 -9.34
CA TRP A 428 26.86 -5.73 -8.51
C TRP A 428 25.39 -5.90 -8.91
N LEU A 429 24.74 -4.83 -9.38
CA LEU A 429 23.36 -4.86 -9.87
C LEU A 429 23.20 -5.73 -11.12
N ALA A 430 24.18 -5.72 -12.02
CA ALA A 430 24.18 -6.55 -13.22
C ALA A 430 24.37 -8.04 -12.89
N ALA A 431 25.21 -8.35 -11.88
CA ALA A 431 25.37 -9.70 -11.37
C ALA A 431 24.06 -10.22 -10.76
N TYR A 432 23.41 -9.43 -9.90
CA TYR A 432 22.11 -9.77 -9.33
C TYR A 432 21.03 -9.97 -10.39
N PHE A 433 20.99 -9.11 -11.41
CA PHE A 433 20.02 -9.25 -12.50
C PHE A 433 20.26 -10.52 -13.33
N ARG A 434 21.52 -10.88 -13.61
CA ARG A 434 21.86 -12.11 -14.34
C ARG A 434 21.39 -13.33 -13.58
N GLU A 435 21.64 -13.37 -12.27
CA GLU A 435 21.19 -14.47 -11.42
C GLU A 435 19.67 -14.50 -11.27
N PHE A 436 19.03 -13.34 -11.09
CA PHE A 436 17.57 -13.22 -11.10
C PHE A 436 16.96 -13.80 -12.38
N ARG A 437 17.54 -13.51 -13.56
CA ARG A 437 17.07 -14.08 -14.84
C ARG A 437 17.18 -15.59 -14.87
N THR A 438 18.30 -16.16 -14.44
CA THR A 438 18.49 -17.62 -14.40
C THR A 438 17.48 -18.27 -13.46
N ARG A 439 17.30 -17.71 -12.25
CA ARG A 439 16.31 -18.19 -11.28
C ARG A 439 14.89 -18.09 -11.83
N LEU A 440 14.53 -16.95 -12.41
CA LEU A 440 13.21 -16.73 -12.99
C LEU A 440 12.91 -17.77 -14.07
N LEU A 441 13.83 -17.98 -15.02
CA LEU A 441 13.66 -18.98 -16.09
C LEU A 441 13.41 -20.40 -15.54
N SER A 442 14.12 -20.77 -14.46
CA SER A 442 13.87 -22.06 -13.80
C SER A 442 12.50 -22.14 -13.12
N LEU A 443 12.06 -21.03 -12.49
CA LEU A 443 10.83 -20.95 -11.70
C LEU A 443 9.56 -20.71 -12.54
N LEU A 444 9.68 -20.28 -13.80
CA LEU A 444 8.56 -20.06 -14.72
C LEU A 444 7.67 -21.30 -14.88
N SER A 445 8.26 -22.49 -14.85
CA SER A 445 7.53 -23.76 -14.98
C SER A 445 6.80 -24.21 -13.71
N PHE A 446 7.19 -23.68 -12.55
CA PHE A 446 6.66 -24.05 -11.24
C PHE A 446 5.57 -23.07 -10.79
N GLU A 447 5.83 -22.28 -9.76
CA GLU A 447 4.84 -21.40 -9.12
C GLU A 447 4.40 -20.25 -10.01
N PHE A 448 5.27 -19.81 -10.92
CA PHE A 448 5.00 -18.71 -11.83
C PHE A 448 4.25 -19.11 -13.10
N ARG A 449 3.82 -20.37 -13.24
CA ARG A 449 3.05 -20.86 -14.39
C ARG A 449 1.76 -20.07 -14.64
N LYS A 450 1.18 -19.49 -13.58
CA LYS A 450 -0.06 -18.71 -13.62
C LYS A 450 0.15 -17.22 -13.89
N LEU A 451 1.39 -16.75 -14.02
CA LEU A 451 1.64 -15.35 -14.34
C LEU A 451 1.16 -15.04 -15.76
N PRO A 452 0.50 -13.89 -15.99
CA PRO A 452 0.16 -13.44 -17.34
C PRO A 452 1.46 -13.17 -18.13
N ILE A 453 1.56 -13.77 -19.31
CA ILE A 453 2.69 -13.62 -20.25
C ILE A 453 2.63 -12.25 -20.94
#